data_AF-A0A8C0UFM2-F1
#
_entry.id   AF-A0A8C0UFM2-F1
#
_cell.length_a   1.000
_cell.length_b   1.000
_cell.length_c   1.000
_cell.angle_alpha   90.00
_cell.angle_beta   90.00
_cell.angle_gamma   90.00
#
_symmetry.space_group_name_H-M   'P 1'
#
loop_
_entity.id
_entity.type
_entity.pdbx_description
1 polymer ?
#
loop_
_entity_poly.entity_id
_entity_poly.type
_entity_poly.pdbx_seq_one_letter_code
_entity_poly.pdbx_strand_id
1 'polypeptide(L)' 'SQGCRKHRAVVLLLGFPLTVGFSSLPSPENVQVHVVNTNFTLSWDYNGSNPNVTFSAEFQW' A
#
# COMPACT_ATOMS: atom_id res chain seq x y z
N SER A 1 -32.25 2.81 0.60
CA SER A 1 -31.19 1.92 1.13
C SER A 1 -29.89 2.29 0.43
N GLN A 2 -29.03 3.08 1.10
CA GLN A 2 -27.77 3.51 0.48
C GLN A 2 -26.78 2.35 0.50
N GLY A 3 -26.46 1.84 -0.69
CA GLY A 3 -25.51 0.75 -0.88
C GLY A 3 -24.10 1.20 -0.51
N CYS A 4 -23.45 0.42 0.36
CA CYS A 4 -22.05 0.57 0.72
C CYS A 4 -21.18 0.42 -0.55
N ARG A 5 -20.70 1.54 -1.09
CA ARG A 5 -19.69 1.55 -2.16
C ARG A 5 -18.35 1.16 -1.52
N LYS A 6 -17.89 -0.05 -1.80
CA LYS A 6 -16.55 -0.48 -1.42
C LYS A 6 -15.55 0.26 -2.29
N HIS A 7 -14.85 1.23 -1.71
CA HIS A 7 -13.74 1.92 -2.36
C HIS A 7 -12.58 0.94 -2.48
N ARG A 8 -12.15 0.67 -3.71
CA ARG A 8 -10.95 -0.14 -3.98
C ARG A 8 -9.76 0.80 -3.99
N ALA A 9 -8.93 0.74 -2.96
CA ALA A 9 -7.60 1.30 -3.03
C ALA A 9 -6.76 0.42 -3.97
N VAL A 10 -6.24 1.02 -5.04
CA VAL A 10 -5.32 0.34 -5.95
C VAL A 10 -3.92 0.77 -5.54
N VAL A 11 -3.17 -0.11 -4.88
CA VAL A 11 -1.75 0.10 -4.61
C VAL A 11 -1.01 -0.30 -5.89
N LEU A 12 -0.61 0.68 -6.70
CA LEU A 12 0.25 0.45 -7.86
C LEU A 12 1.70 0.34 -7.37
N LEU A 13 2.19 -0.90 -7.28
CA LEU A 13 3.62 -1.19 -7.24
C LEU A 13 4.18 -0.85 -8.63
N LEU A 14 4.84 0.29 -8.77
CA LEU A 14 5.40 0.70 -10.06
C LEU A 14 6.34 -0.39 -10.60
N GLY A 15 5.97 -0.93 -11.76
CA GLY A 15 6.73 -1.95 -12.47
C GLY A 15 8.05 -1.40 -13.00
N PHE A 16 9.15 -1.93 -12.46
CA PHE A 16 10.43 -2.02 -13.14
C PHE A 16 10.82 -3.51 -13.18
N PRO A 17 11.20 -4.08 -14.34
CA PRO A 17 11.64 -5.46 -14.38
C PRO A 17 13.08 -5.49 -13.87
N LEU A 18 13.25 -5.60 -12.55
CA LEU A 18 14.56 -5.85 -11.95
C LEU A 18 14.68 -7.33 -11.62
N THR A 19 14.76 -8.17 -12.65
CA THR A 19 15.22 -9.55 -12.50
C THR A 19 16.75 -9.55 -12.43
N VAL A 20 17.33 -9.24 -11.26
CA VAL A 20 18.66 -9.72 -10.87
C VAL A 20 18.68 -9.87 -9.35
N GLY A 21 18.49 -11.09 -8.85
CA GLY A 21 19.16 -11.57 -7.63
C GLY A 21 18.88 -10.90 -6.27
N PHE A 22 17.94 -9.97 -6.13
CA PHE A 22 17.50 -9.49 -4.81
C PHE A 22 16.35 -10.37 -4.32
N SER A 23 16.46 -10.90 -3.11
CA SER A 23 15.31 -11.47 -2.38
C SER A 23 14.11 -10.53 -2.53
N SER A 24 13.02 -11.01 -3.13
CA SER A 24 11.81 -10.20 -3.32
C SER A 24 11.42 -9.60 -1.97
N LEU A 25 11.33 -8.27 -1.90
CA LEU A 25 10.85 -7.62 -0.69
C LEU A 25 9.41 -8.09 -0.42
N PRO A 26 9.05 -8.39 0.84
CA PRO A 26 7.68 -8.75 1.16
C PRO A 26 6.74 -7.59 0.82
N SER A 27 5.53 -7.94 0.42
CA SER A 27 4.49 -6.93 0.19
C SER A 27 3.99 -6.37 1.53
N PRO A 28 3.56 -5.10 1.58
CA PRO A 28 2.77 -4.58 2.70
C PRO A 28 1.51 -5.42 2.92
N GLU A 29 1.20 -5.72 4.17
CA GLU A 29 0.03 -6.49 4.56
C GLU A 29 -0.96 -5.60 5.32
N ASN A 30 -2.21 -6.04 5.42
CA ASN A 30 -3.23 -5.37 6.23
C ASN A 30 -3.32 -3.85 5.99
N VAL A 31 -3.28 -3.46 4.71
CA VAL A 31 -3.33 -2.06 4.28
C VAL A 31 -4.67 -1.46 4.69
N GLN A 32 -4.62 -0.42 5.52
CA GLN A 32 -5.78 0.25 6.08
C GLN A 32 -5.70 1.75 5.83
N VAL A 33 -6.88 2.35 5.59
CA VAL A 33 -7.03 3.80 5.51
C VAL A 33 -7.96 4.23 6.64
N HIS A 34 -7.44 5.00 7.58
CA HIS A 34 -8.23 5.62 8.64
C HIS A 34 -8.62 7.04 8.23
N VAL A 35 -9.91 7.36 8.30
CA VAL A 35 -10.44 8.66 7.85
C VAL A 35 -11.13 9.36 9.02
N VAL A 36 -10.61 10.52 9.41
CA VAL A 36 -11.22 11.39 10.43
C VAL A 36 -11.35 12.80 9.86
N ASN A 37 -12.58 13.20 9.59
CA ASN A 37 -12.91 14.43 8.86
C ASN A 37 -12.25 14.43 7.46
N THR A 38 -11.30 15.33 7.24
CA THR A 38 -10.55 15.49 5.98
C THR A 38 -9.15 14.85 6.05
N ASN A 39 -8.81 14.15 7.13
CA ASN A 39 -7.51 13.52 7.31
C ASN A 39 -7.57 12.04 6.90
N PHE A 40 -6.61 11.63 6.08
CA PHE A 40 -6.41 10.25 5.67
C PHE A 40 -5.09 9.75 6.22
N THR A 41 -5.13 8.67 6.99
CA THR A 41 -3.93 7.97 7.47
C THR A 41 -3.87 6.62 6.79
N LEU A 42 -2.81 6.40 6.00
CA LEU A 42 -2.50 5.11 5.39
C LEU A 42 -1.54 4.35 6.31
N SER A 43 -1.93 3.14 6.72
CA SER A 43 -1.09 2.24 7.54
C SER A 43 -1.07 0.85 6.94
N TRP A 44 0.00 0.11 7.19
CA TRP A 44 0.18 -1.27 6.75
C TRP A 44 1.12 -1.98 7.70
N ASP A 45 0.99 -3.30 7.77
CA ASP A 45 1.94 -4.17 8.42
C ASP A 45 3.08 -4.49 7.43
N TYR A 46 4.31 -4.56 7.91
CA TYR A 46 5.47 -4.90 7.07
C TYR A 46 6.36 -5.91 7.79
N ASN A 47 6.42 -7.14 7.27
CA ASN A 47 7.20 -8.24 7.84
C ASN A 47 8.56 -8.44 7.13
N GLY A 48 9.14 -7.36 6.60
CA GLY A 48 10.49 -7.39 6.05
C GLY A 48 11.53 -7.10 7.11
N SER A 49 12.60 -7.89 7.10
CA SER A 49 13.78 -7.66 7.95
C SER A 49 14.73 -6.61 7.38
N ASN A 50 14.50 -6.14 6.14
CA ASN A 50 15.33 -5.15 5.48
C ASN A 50 15.00 -3.74 5.99
N PRO A 51 15.96 -3.01 6.60
CA PRO A 51 15.73 -1.65 7.06
C PRO A 51 15.71 -0.61 5.92
N ASN A 52 16.18 -0.98 4.73
CA ASN A 52 16.28 -0.09 3.58
C ASN A 52 15.16 -0.36 2.58
N VAL A 53 13.97 0.14 2.91
CA VAL A 53 12.75 -0.04 2.12
C VAL A 53 12.07 1.31 1.94
N THR A 54 11.71 1.61 0.69
CA THR A 54 10.94 2.81 0.34
C THR A 54 9.55 2.37 -0.12
N PHE A 55 8.52 2.97 0.45
CA PHE A 55 7.13 2.75 0.06
C PHE A 55 6.62 3.93 -0.77
N SER A 56 5.72 3.65 -1.71
CA SER A 56 5.00 4.65 -2.48
C SER A 56 3.51 4.42 -2.34
N ALA A 57 2.74 5.50 -2.24
CA ALA A 57 1.30 5.46 -2.14
C ALA A 57 0.69 6.38 -3.19
N GLU A 58 -0.36 5.91 -3.85
CA GLU A 58 -1.15 6.68 -4.80
C GLU A 58 -2.61 6.69 -4.35
N PHE A 59 -3.25 7.84 -4.49
CA PHE A 59 -4.66 8.01 -4.25
C PHE A 59 -5.31 8.62 -5.49
N GLN A 60 -6.40 8.02 -5.94
CA GLN A 60 -7.20 8.52 -7.06
C GLN A 60 -8.59 8.89 -6.54
N TRP A 61 -9.04 10.09 -6.93
CA TRP A 61 -10.32 10.70 -6.54
C TRP A 61 -11.48 10.18 -7.38
#